data_AF-A0A6J7VIC1-F1
#
_entry.id   AF-A0A6J7VIC1-F1
#
_cell.length_a   1.000
_cell.length_b   1.000
_cell.length_c   1.000
_cell.angle_alpha   90.00
_cell.angle_beta   90.00
_cell.angle_gamma   90.00
#
_symmetry.space_group_name_H-M   'P 1'
#
loop_
_entity.id
_entity.type
_entity.pdbx_description
1 polymer ?
#
loop_
_entity_poly.entity_id
_entity_poly.type
_entity_poly.pdbx_seq_one_letter_code
_entity_poly.pdbx_strand_id
1 'polypeptide(L)'
;MGPSVMDAALAADLALPIEDLDLTVRSYNCLKREGIHTVGELVGRSEADLLDIRNFGSKSIDEVKAKLVSMGMSLKDSPAGFDPTQHQNYNASVDDDFVDAEQA
;
A
#
# COMPACT_ATOMS: atom_id res chain seq x y z
N MET A 1 -24.94 12.83 16.22
CA MET A 1 -24.49 11.90 15.17
C MET A 1 -23.05 11.55 15.50
N GLY A 2 -22.81 10.32 15.93
CA GLY A 2 -21.43 9.85 16.14
C GLY A 2 -20.72 9.72 14.80
N PRO A 3 -19.37 9.75 14.77
CA PRO A 3 -18.61 9.51 13.55
C PRO A 3 -19.08 8.19 12.95
N SER A 4 -19.29 8.19 11.63
CA SER A 4 -19.65 7.00 10.87
C SER A 4 -18.70 5.86 11.24
N VAL A 5 -19.20 4.64 11.42
CA VAL A 5 -18.37 3.45 11.71
C VAL A 5 -17.27 3.23 10.66
N MET A 6 -17.43 3.82 9.47
CA MET A 6 -16.45 3.82 8.39
C MET A 6 -15.26 4.76 8.67
N ASP A 7 -15.49 5.92 9.31
CA ASP A 7 -14.41 6.85 9.66
C ASP A 7 -13.54 6.31 10.79
N ALA A 8 -14.13 5.56 11.73
CA ALA A 8 -13.39 4.99 12.85
C ALA A 8 -12.42 3.88 12.42
N ALA A 9 -12.81 3.05 11.46
CA ALA A 9 -11.92 2.04 10.85
C ALA A 9 -10.77 2.73 10.11
N LEU A 10 -11.07 3.74 9.29
CA LEU A 10 -10.04 4.49 8.56
C LEU A 10 -9.04 5.16 9.52
N ALA A 11 -9.52 5.74 10.63
CA ALA A 11 -8.67 6.34 11.64
C ALA A 11 -7.73 5.32 12.31
N ALA A 12 -8.18 4.08 12.50
CA ALA A 12 -7.33 3.01 13.03
C ALA A 12 -6.24 2.62 12.02
N ASP A 13 -6.59 2.48 10.76
CA ASP A 13 -5.63 2.12 9.71
C ASP A 13 -4.60 3.24 9.46
N LEU A 14 -5.00 4.51 9.55
CA LEU A 14 -4.07 5.65 9.47
C LEU A 14 -3.11 5.73 10.67
N ALA A 15 -3.53 5.24 11.84
CA ALA A 15 -2.70 5.18 13.04
C ALA A 15 -1.73 3.98 13.04
N LEU A 16 -1.87 3.05 12.09
CA LEU A 16 -1.01 1.88 11.97
C LEU A 16 0.45 2.30 11.68
N PRO A 17 1.44 1.75 12.39
CA PRO A 17 2.84 2.03 12.10
C PRO A 17 3.25 1.41 10.76
N ILE A 18 4.20 2.03 10.07
CA ILE A 18 4.73 1.50 8.80
C ILE A 18 5.46 0.16 8.96
N GLU A 19 5.78 -0.22 10.20
CA GLU A 19 6.38 -1.51 10.57
C GLU A 19 5.40 -2.67 10.31
N ASP A 20 4.11 -2.43 10.50
CA ASP A 20 3.05 -3.43 10.32
C ASP A 20 2.63 -3.59 8.84
N LEU A 21 3.15 -2.76 7.93
CA LEU A 21 2.88 -2.87 6.49
C LEU A 21 3.68 -3.98 5.80
N ASP A 22 4.62 -4.64 6.51
CA ASP A 22 5.55 -5.64 5.95
C ASP A 22 6.24 -5.15 4.67
N LEU A 23 6.72 -3.90 4.69
CA LEU A 23 7.52 -3.33 3.61
C LEU A 23 8.94 -3.90 3.61
N THR A 24 9.63 -3.83 2.48
CA THR A 24 11.05 -4.21 2.47
C THR A 24 11.86 -3.29 3.38
N VAL A 25 12.95 -3.82 3.93
CA VAL A 25 13.89 -3.08 4.79
C VAL A 25 14.38 -1.79 4.13
N ARG A 26 14.47 -1.75 2.80
CA ARG A 26 14.85 -0.55 2.04
C ARG A 26 13.76 0.52 2.13
N SER A 27 12.53 0.16 1.75
CA SER A 27 11.37 1.05 1.75
C SER A 27 11.11 1.58 3.16
N TYR A 28 11.12 0.71 4.17
CA TYR A 28 11.00 1.07 5.58
C TYR A 28 12.09 2.06 6.04
N ASN A 29 13.36 1.77 5.79
CA ASN A 29 14.46 2.64 6.25
C ASN A 29 14.46 4.00 5.54
N CYS A 30 14.04 4.08 4.28
CA CYS A 30 13.89 5.35 3.60
C CYS A 30 12.75 6.18 4.21
N LEU A 31 11.58 5.59 4.41
CA LEU A 31 10.42 6.27 5.01
C LEU A 31 10.74 6.76 6.43
N LYS A 32 11.37 5.92 7.25
CA LYS A 32 11.78 6.27 8.62
C LYS A 32 12.75 7.45 8.67
N ARG A 33 13.67 7.55 7.69
CA ARG A 33 14.64 8.65 7.61
C ARG A 33 14.03 9.97 7.20
N GLU A 34 12.92 9.92 6.45
CA GLU A 34 12.10 11.08 6.10
C GLU A 34 11.10 11.46 7.19
N GLY A 35 11.11 10.75 8.32
CA GLY A 35 10.23 10.98 9.45
C GLY A 35 8.81 10.49 9.23
N ILE A 36 8.62 9.53 8.31
CA ILE A 36 7.33 8.85 8.10
C ILE A 36 7.35 7.58 8.94
N HIS A 37 6.49 7.52 9.95
CA HIS A 37 6.40 6.39 10.88
C HIS A 37 5.02 5.72 10.86
N THR A 38 4.00 6.40 10.33
CA THR A 38 2.62 5.90 10.29
C THR A 38 2.06 5.88 8.87
N VAL A 39 1.05 5.04 8.64
CA VAL A 39 0.29 4.99 7.38
C VAL A 39 -0.34 6.35 7.08
N GLY A 40 -0.86 7.05 8.08
CA GLY A 40 -1.47 8.37 7.90
C GLY A 40 -0.51 9.41 7.36
N GLU A 41 0.73 9.42 7.83
CA GLU A 41 1.79 10.28 7.28
C GLU A 41 2.14 9.89 5.85
N LEU A 42 2.17 8.58 5.55
CA LEU A 42 2.48 8.05 4.23
C LEU A 42 1.43 8.43 3.18
N VAL A 43 0.15 8.25 3.50
CA VAL A 43 -0.98 8.61 2.62
C VAL A 43 -1.05 10.12 2.38
N GLY A 44 -0.60 10.92 3.34
CA GLY A 44 -0.50 12.38 3.22
C GLY A 44 0.58 12.86 2.24
N ARG A 45 1.56 12.01 1.90
CA ARG A 45 2.63 12.32 0.94
C ARG A 45 2.22 12.00 -0.50
N SER A 46 2.77 12.77 -1.43
CA SER A 46 2.60 12.48 -2.86
C SER A 46 3.62 11.44 -3.33
N GLU A 47 3.31 10.76 -4.44
CA GLU A 47 4.29 9.88 -5.08
C GLU A 47 5.55 10.65 -5.51
N ALA A 48 5.39 11.88 -5.97
CA ALA A 48 6.52 12.74 -6.34
C ALA A 48 7.43 13.03 -5.15
N ASP A 49 6.86 13.31 -3.96
CA ASP A 49 7.64 13.50 -2.74
C ASP A 49 8.40 12.22 -2.37
N LEU A 50 7.77 11.05 -2.54
CA LEU A 50 8.40 9.77 -2.27
C LEU A 50 9.53 9.47 -3.28
N LEU A 51 9.37 9.84 -4.56
CA LEU A 51 10.41 9.71 -5.59
C LEU A 51 11.63 10.59 -5.31
N ASP A 52 11.45 11.73 -4.64
CA ASP A 52 12.55 12.65 -4.30
C ASP A 52 13.41 12.12 -3.14
N ILE A 53 12.90 11.15 -2.37
CA ILE A 53 13.63 10.54 -1.26
C ILE A 53 14.87 9.81 -1.77
N ARG A 54 16.02 10.12 -1.16
CA ARG A 54 17.30 9.53 -1.55
C ARG A 54 17.30 8.01 -1.32
N ASN A 55 17.53 7.25 -2.41
CA ASN A 55 17.51 5.78 -2.49
C ASN A 55 16.12 5.13 -2.49
N PHE A 56 15.05 5.94 -2.59
CA PHE A 56 13.72 5.47 -2.93
C PHE A 56 13.65 5.27 -4.44
N GLY A 57 13.17 4.11 -4.87
CA GLY A 57 13.04 3.77 -6.28
C GLY A 57 11.62 3.38 -6.62
N SER A 58 11.33 3.20 -7.91
CA SER A 58 10.04 2.73 -8.41
C SER A 58 9.54 1.48 -7.67
N LYS A 59 10.41 0.50 -7.43
CA LYS A 59 10.06 -0.71 -6.65
C LYS A 59 9.56 -0.40 -5.23
N SER A 60 10.21 0.53 -4.52
CA SER A 60 9.79 0.90 -3.15
C SER A 60 8.44 1.62 -3.14
N ILE A 61 8.16 2.40 -4.18
CA ILE A 61 6.87 3.06 -4.36
C ILE A 61 5.79 2.05 -4.68
N ASP A 62 6.06 1.12 -5.59
CA ASP A 62 5.12 0.07 -5.96
C ASP A 62 4.75 -0.80 -4.75
N GLU A 63 5.72 -1.13 -3.89
CA GLU A 63 5.48 -1.82 -2.62
C GLU A 63 4.52 -1.04 -1.71
N VAL A 64 4.80 0.26 -1.51
CA VAL A 64 3.95 1.13 -0.69
C VAL A 64 2.54 1.22 -1.26
N LYS A 65 2.41 1.49 -2.57
CA LYS A 65 1.13 1.60 -3.25
C LYS A 65 0.34 0.30 -3.16
N ALA A 66 0.97 -0.84 -3.40
CA ALA A 66 0.31 -2.15 -3.30
C ALA A 66 -0.26 -2.39 -1.89
N LYS A 67 0.50 -2.06 -0.84
CA LYS A 67 0.05 -2.20 0.55
C LYS A 67 -1.10 -1.26 0.89
N LEU A 68 -1.00 0.01 0.48
CA LEU A 68 -2.08 0.98 0.65
C LEU A 68 -3.35 0.51 -0.05
N VAL A 69 -3.25 0.05 -1.29
CA VAL A 69 -4.41 -0.43 -2.06
C VAL A 69 -5.02 -1.70 -1.45
N SER A 70 -4.21 -2.60 -0.89
CA SER A 70 -4.70 -3.74 -0.12
C SER A 70 -5.52 -3.35 1.12
N MET A 71 -5.29 -2.15 1.67
CA MET A 71 -6.05 -1.56 2.78
C MET A 71 -7.21 -0.68 2.29
N GLY A 72 -7.43 -0.58 0.97
CA GLY A 72 -8.43 0.31 0.37
C GLY A 72 -8.03 1.79 0.35
N MET A 73 -6.74 2.08 0.46
CA MET A 73 -6.17 3.43 0.45
C MET A 73 -5.33 3.69 -0.80
N SER A 74 -5.03 4.97 -1.05
CA SER A 74 -4.16 5.40 -2.14
C SER A 74 -3.35 6.62 -1.74
N LEU A 75 -2.15 6.77 -2.31
CA LEU A 75 -1.36 8.01 -2.18
C LEU A 75 -2.12 9.21 -2.75
N LYS A 76 -1.79 10.40 -2.24
CA LYS A 76 -2.44 11.67 -2.62
C LYS A 76 -2.39 11.99 -4.11
N ASP A 77 -1.37 11.54 -4.83
CA ASP A 77 -1.13 11.85 -6.24
C ASP A 77 -1.21 10.62 -7.16
N SER A 78 -1.83 9.53 -6.67
CA SER A 78 -2.03 8.35 -7.50
C SER A 78 -3.11 8.67 -8.54
N PRO A 79 -2.83 8.58 -9.85
CA PRO A 79 -3.84 8.82 -10.87
C PRO A 79 -4.98 7.80 -10.71
N ALA A 80 -6.22 8.23 -10.98
CA ALA A 80 -7.46 7.45 -10.79
C ALA A 80 -7.59 6.18 -11.65
N GLY A 81 -6.51 5.74 -12.30
CA GLY A 81 -6.41 4.52 -13.10
C GLY A 81 -5.28 3.58 -12.65
N PHE A 82 -4.76 3.72 -11.43
CA PHE A 82 -3.83 2.73 -10.86
C PHE A 82 -4.59 1.42 -10.62
N ASP A 83 -4.43 0.47 -11.53
CA ASP A 83 -5.00 -0.86 -11.42
C ASP A 83 -3.97 -1.80 -10.75
N PRO A 84 -4.13 -2.13 -9.45
CA PRO A 84 -3.21 -3.01 -8.73
C PRO A 84 -3.13 -4.42 -9.33
N THR A 85 -4.14 -4.85 -10.10
CA THR A 85 -4.18 -6.18 -10.71
C THR A 85 -3.21 -6.32 -11.91
N GLN A 86 -2.75 -5.21 -12.47
CA GLN A 86 -1.82 -5.16 -13.60
C GLN A 86 -0.35 -5.07 -13.18
N HIS A 87 -0.05 -4.80 -11.90
CA HIS A 87 1.32 -4.62 -11.44
C HIS A 87 2.00 -5.98 -11.22
N GLN A 88 3.14 -6.15 -11.90
CA GLN A 88 3.93 -7.39 -12.04
C GLN A 88 4.44 -8.03 -10.73
N ASN A 89 4.16 -7.42 -9.57
CA ASN A 89 4.52 -7.92 -8.25
C ASN A 89 3.31 -8.27 -7.35
N TYR A 90 2.08 -8.10 -7.85
CA TYR A 90 0.89 -8.74 -7.28
C TYR A 90 0.90 -10.21 -7.73
N ASN A 91 1.67 -11.07 -7.05
CA ASN A 91 1.37 -12.50 -7.11
C ASN A 91 0.12 -12.76 -6.26
N ALA A 92 -1.02 -12.27 -6.74
CA ALA A 92 -2.31 -12.87 -6.42
C ALA A 92 -2.37 -14.19 -7.20
N SER A 93 -1.53 -15.16 -6.83
CA SER A 93 -1.94 -16.55 -6.95
C SER A 93 -3.07 -16.71 -5.94
N VAL A 94 -4.26 -16.30 -6.37
CA VAL A 94 -5.52 -16.61 -5.75
C VAL A 94 -5.54 -18.13 -5.66
N ASP A 95 -5.43 -18.66 -4.45
CA ASP A 95 -5.88 -20.00 -4.13
C ASP A 95 -7.41 -20.04 -4.35
N ASP A 96 -7.87 -20.16 -5.59
CA ASP A 96 -9.24 -20.58 -5.94
C ASP A 96 -9.30 -21.01 -7.41
N ASP A 97 -8.89 -22.25 -7.69
CA ASP A 97 -9.46 -23.08 -8.77
C ASP A 97 -9.09 -24.55 -8.52
N PHE A 98 -9.55 -25.06 -7.37
CA PHE A 98 -9.92 -26.47 -7.26
C PHE A 98 -11.28 -26.62 -7.96
N VAL A 99 -11.26 -26.93 -9.25
CA VAL A 99 -12.39 -27.57 -9.94
C VAL A 99 -11.89 -28.87 -10.53
N ASP A 100 -12.07 -29.92 -9.74
CA ASP A 100 -12.10 -31.30 -10.18
C ASP A 100 -13.24 -31.46 -11.20
N ALA A 101 -12.91 -31.79 -12.46
CA ALA A 101 -13.81 -32.46 -13.41
C ALA A 101 -13.07 -32.91 -14.68
N GLU A 102 -12.63 -34.16 -14.65
CA GLU A 102 -12.81 -35.15 -15.72
C GLU A 102 -12.26 -34.85 -17.13
N GLN A 103 -11.06 -35.38 -17.41
CA GLN A 103 -10.61 -35.71 -18.77
C GLN A 103 -11.32 -37.00 -19.21
N ALA A 104 -12.23 -36.86 -20.17
CA ALA A 104 -12.73 -37.97 -21.00
C ALA A 104 -11.81 -38.18 -22.22
#